data_AF-A0A1S9IWZ9-F1
#
_entry.id   AF-A0A1S9IWZ9-F1
#
_cell.length_a   1.000
_cell.length_b   1.000
_cell.length_c   1.000
_cell.angle_alpha   90.00
_cell.angle_beta   90.00
_cell.angle_gamma   90.00
#
_symmetry.space_group_name_H-M   'P 1'
#
loop_
_entity.id
_entity.type
_entity.pdbx_description
1 polymer ?
#
loop_
_entity_poly.entity_id
_entity_poly.type
_entity_poly.pdbx_seq_one_letter_code
_entity_poly.pdbx_strand_id
1 'polypeptide(L)'
;MVRITAANTSTFYCCIPPCPQTARELKLANAVITDMQMRQRDVAALDAKYTKELADAKAENDALRADVAAGRKRLRINANCPGSLRKAPITSGVDNVTGPRLADTAERDYFILRERLMAMQKQLEGAQEYIRTQCIP
;
A
#
# COMPACT_ATOMS: atom_id res chain seq x y z
N MET A 1 -69.10 -4.78 47.85
CA MET A 1 -69.53 -5.20 46.49
C MET A 1 -68.90 -4.25 45.49
N VAL A 2 -67.75 -4.64 44.91
CA VAL A 2 -67.15 -3.94 43.76
C VAL A 2 -66.85 -5.04 42.74
N ARG A 3 -67.65 -5.08 41.67
CA ARG A 3 -67.48 -6.01 40.54
C ARG A 3 -66.32 -5.50 39.69
N ILE A 4 -65.23 -6.26 39.62
CA ILE A 4 -64.21 -6.08 38.58
C ILE A 4 -64.65 -6.93 37.39
N THR A 5 -65.16 -6.27 36.35
CA THR A 5 -65.44 -6.90 35.05
C THR A 5 -64.13 -7.16 34.31
N ALA A 6 -63.92 -8.41 33.91
CA ALA A 6 -62.79 -8.84 33.10
C ALA A 6 -62.78 -8.12 31.75
N ALA A 7 -61.83 -7.20 31.56
CA ALA A 7 -61.48 -6.65 30.27
C ALA A 7 -60.22 -7.38 29.75
N ASN A 8 -60.47 -8.35 28.89
CA ASN A 8 -59.65 -8.77 27.75
C ASN A 8 -58.11 -8.83 27.94
N THR A 9 -57.62 -10.07 28.05
CA THR A 9 -56.22 -10.50 28.12
C THR A 9 -55.46 -10.30 26.80
N SER A 10 -55.02 -9.09 26.43
CA SER A 10 -54.23 -8.96 25.18
C SER A 10 -53.26 -7.78 25.06
N THR A 11 -52.87 -7.10 26.14
CA THR A 11 -52.06 -5.86 25.98
C THR A 11 -50.87 -5.70 26.94
N PHE A 12 -50.50 -6.71 27.72
CA PHE A 12 -49.50 -6.54 28.79
C PHE A 12 -48.23 -7.40 28.71
N TYR A 13 -47.95 -8.03 27.58
CA TYR A 13 -46.66 -8.67 27.33
C TYR A 13 -46.16 -8.29 25.94
N CYS A 14 -45.15 -7.41 25.88
CA CYS A 14 -44.04 -7.37 24.91
C CYS A 14 -43.32 -6.00 24.96
N CYS A 15 -42.63 -5.70 26.07
CA CYS A 15 -41.49 -4.76 26.07
C CYS A 15 -40.15 -5.48 25.82
N ILE A 16 -40.20 -6.75 25.40
CA ILE A 16 -39.06 -7.50 24.85
C ILE A 16 -39.51 -7.93 23.44
N PRO A 17 -38.80 -7.55 22.36
CA PRO A 17 -39.21 -7.91 21.00
C PRO A 17 -39.22 -9.43 20.84
N PRO A 18 -40.18 -9.95 20.06
CA PRO A 18 -39.77 -10.39 18.74
C PRO A 18 -40.60 -9.64 17.72
N CYS A 19 -40.01 -8.63 17.07
CA CYS A 19 -40.53 -8.23 15.77
C CYS A 19 -40.32 -9.43 14.83
N PRO A 20 -41.37 -10.00 14.22
CA PRO A 20 -41.18 -11.00 13.19
C PRO A 20 -40.61 -10.26 11.98
N GLN A 21 -39.30 -10.30 11.80
CA GLN A 21 -38.70 -9.90 10.52
C GLN A 21 -39.34 -10.76 9.44
N THR A 22 -39.86 -10.15 8.38
CA THR A 22 -40.47 -10.93 7.32
C THR A 22 -39.40 -11.84 6.68
N ALA A 23 -39.78 -13.04 6.21
CA ALA A 23 -38.81 -13.94 5.56
C ALA A 23 -38.08 -13.29 4.37
N ARG A 24 -38.64 -12.21 3.81
CA ARG A 24 -38.03 -11.36 2.78
C ARG A 24 -36.97 -10.42 3.36
N GLU A 25 -37.27 -9.72 4.46
CA GLU A 25 -36.30 -8.88 5.17
C GLU A 25 -35.08 -9.68 5.63
N LEU A 26 -35.31 -10.88 6.20
CA LEU A 26 -34.21 -11.73 6.64
C LEU A 26 -33.33 -12.18 5.47
N LYS A 27 -33.92 -12.51 4.31
CA LYS A 27 -33.16 -12.85 3.09
C LYS A 27 -32.36 -11.66 2.56
N LEU A 28 -32.94 -10.46 2.57
CA LEU A 28 -32.25 -9.23 2.16
C LEU A 28 -31.09 -8.90 3.10
N ALA A 29 -31.30 -8.97 4.41
CA ALA A 29 -30.26 -8.76 5.40
C ALA A 29 -29.10 -9.77 5.23
N ASN A 30 -29.41 -11.05 5.04
CA ASN A 30 -28.40 -12.08 4.80
C ASN A 30 -27.62 -11.85 3.48
N ALA A 31 -28.29 -11.38 2.43
CA ALA A 31 -27.63 -11.03 1.17
C ALA A 31 -26.66 -9.85 1.35
N VAL A 32 -27.07 -8.79 2.05
CA VAL A 32 -26.21 -7.63 2.36
C VAL A 32 -25.01 -8.04 3.21
N ILE A 33 -25.22 -8.87 4.24
CA ILE A 33 -24.13 -9.37 5.10
C ILE A 33 -23.13 -10.17 4.26
N THR A 34 -23.60 -11.02 3.36
CA THR A 34 -22.74 -11.84 2.49
C THR A 34 -21.93 -10.94 1.54
N ASP A 35 -22.56 -9.92 0.94
CA ASP A 35 -21.87 -8.93 0.10
C ASP A 35 -20.79 -8.18 0.89
N MET A 36 -21.12 -7.70 2.09
CA MET A 36 -20.17 -7.04 2.99
C MET A 36 -18.98 -7.94 3.34
N GLN A 37 -19.22 -9.24 3.62
CA GLN A 37 -18.16 -10.20 3.90
C GLN A 37 -17.25 -10.47 2.70
N MET A 38 -17.80 -10.52 1.49
CA MET A 38 -17.01 -10.69 0.27
C MET A 38 -16.09 -9.48 0.06
N ARG A 39 -16.65 -8.26 0.10
CA ARG A 39 -15.87 -7.02 -0.05
C ARG A 39 -14.76 -6.90 1.00
N GLN A 40 -15.02 -7.28 2.25
CA GLN A 40 -13.99 -7.29 3.30
C GLN A 40 -12.83 -8.25 2.96
N ARG A 41 -13.13 -9.43 2.42
CA ARG A 41 -12.09 -10.39 2.00
C ARG A 41 -11.30 -9.87 0.81
N ASP A 42 -11.98 -9.27 -0.17
CA ASP A 42 -11.34 -8.74 -1.37
C ASP A 42 -10.41 -7.56 -1.03
N VAL A 43 -10.85 -6.66 -0.14
CA VAL A 43 -10.01 -5.56 0.36
C VAL A 43 -8.81 -6.08 1.14
N ALA A 44 -8.99 -7.10 1.99
CA ALA A 44 -7.87 -7.71 2.72
C ALA A 44 -6.87 -8.39 1.77
N ALA A 45 -7.35 -9.03 0.69
CA ALA A 45 -6.49 -9.61 -0.33
C ALA A 45 -5.70 -8.53 -1.09
N LEU A 46 -6.34 -7.41 -1.42
CA LEU A 46 -5.71 -6.27 -2.08
C LEU A 46 -4.63 -5.63 -1.19
N ASP A 47 -4.92 -5.44 0.10
CA ASP A 47 -3.96 -4.94 1.08
C ASP A 47 -2.74 -5.87 1.22
N ALA A 48 -2.97 -7.19 1.34
CA ALA A 48 -1.91 -8.17 1.42
C ALA A 48 -1.03 -8.19 0.16
N LYS A 49 -1.65 -8.08 -1.03
CA LYS A 49 -0.94 -8.00 -2.33
C LYS A 49 0.01 -6.79 -2.34
N TYR A 50 -0.51 -5.59 -2.13
CA TYR A 50 0.31 -4.37 -2.26
C TYR A 50 1.31 -4.19 -1.11
N THR A 51 1.02 -4.71 0.08
CA THR A 51 1.99 -4.77 1.17
C THR A 51 3.18 -5.67 0.81
N LYS A 52 2.92 -6.84 0.23
CA LYS A 52 3.98 -7.75 -0.23
C LYS A 52 4.81 -7.12 -1.35
N GLU A 53 4.15 -6.58 -2.38
CA GLU A 53 4.87 -5.96 -3.50
C GLU A 53 5.75 -4.77 -3.06
N LEU A 54 5.29 -3.99 -2.09
CA LEU A 54 6.08 -2.92 -1.49
C LEU A 54 7.29 -3.45 -0.71
N ALA A 55 7.11 -4.53 0.05
CA ALA A 55 8.21 -5.16 0.79
C ALA A 55 9.25 -5.75 -0.16
N ASP A 56 8.83 -6.43 -1.22
CA ASP A 56 9.71 -7.00 -2.24
C ASP A 56 10.52 -5.89 -2.95
N ALA A 57 9.87 -4.79 -3.33
CA ALA A 57 10.53 -3.63 -3.95
C ALA A 57 11.53 -2.94 -3.01
N LYS A 58 11.23 -2.86 -1.71
CA LYS A 58 12.16 -2.34 -0.69
C LYS A 58 13.37 -3.25 -0.54
N ALA A 59 13.16 -4.57 -0.47
CA ALA A 59 14.25 -5.53 -0.39
C ALA A 59 15.19 -5.45 -1.61
N GLU A 60 14.64 -5.25 -2.81
CA GLU A 60 15.44 -5.03 -4.02
C GLU A 60 16.26 -3.71 -3.94
N ASN A 61 15.68 -2.65 -3.36
CA ASN A 61 16.40 -1.41 -3.11
C ASN A 61 17.60 -1.59 -2.18
N ASP A 62 17.37 -2.29 -1.07
CA ASP A 62 18.40 -2.53 -0.07
C ASP A 62 19.52 -3.42 -0.62
N ALA A 63 19.17 -4.42 -1.43
CA ALA A 63 20.16 -5.23 -2.14
C ALA A 63 21.02 -4.38 -3.08
N LEU A 64 20.41 -3.47 -3.84
CA LEU A 64 21.14 -2.55 -4.72
C LEU A 64 22.00 -1.55 -3.93
N ARG A 65 21.51 -1.06 -2.80
CA ARG A 65 22.28 -0.20 -1.88
C ARG A 65 23.50 -0.94 -1.34
N ALA A 66 23.34 -2.21 -0.94
CA ALA A 66 24.43 -3.06 -0.46
C ALA A 66 25.46 -3.37 -1.57
N ASP A 67 25.01 -3.63 -2.80
CA ASP A 67 25.90 -3.84 -3.94
C ASP A 67 26.73 -2.61 -4.28
N VAL A 68 26.14 -1.41 -4.19
CA VAL A 68 26.86 -0.14 -4.41
C VAL A 68 27.83 0.14 -3.27
N ALA A 69 27.42 -0.08 -2.02
CA ALA A 69 28.29 0.07 -0.85
C ALA A 69 29.49 -0.88 -0.91
N ALA A 70 29.29 -2.13 -1.37
CA ALA A 70 30.35 -3.12 -1.55
C ALA A 70 31.18 -2.92 -2.84
N GLY A 71 30.88 -1.91 -3.66
CA GLY A 71 31.59 -1.65 -4.92
C GLY A 71 31.32 -2.69 -6.03
N ARG A 72 30.39 -3.63 -5.84
CA ARG A 72 29.96 -4.60 -6.87
C ARG A 72 29.19 -3.93 -8.00
N LYS A 73 28.47 -2.85 -7.68
CA LYS A 73 27.75 -2.00 -8.63
C LYS A 73 28.18 -0.54 -8.44
N ARG A 74 27.96 0.29 -9.47
CA ARG A 74 28.24 1.73 -9.44
C ARG A 74 27.07 2.50 -10.03
N LEU A 75 26.65 3.55 -9.33
CA LEU A 75 25.71 4.54 -9.86
C LEU A 75 26.44 5.41 -10.89
N ARG A 76 25.77 5.70 -12.01
CA ARG A 76 26.30 6.52 -13.10
C ARG A 76 25.29 7.61 -13.42
N ILE A 77 25.78 8.83 -13.63
CA ILE A 77 24.96 9.92 -14.18
C ILE A 77 25.11 9.87 -15.70
N ASN A 78 23.99 9.89 -16.41
CA ASN A 78 24.02 10.21 -17.83
C ASN A 78 24.19 11.72 -17.98
N ALA A 79 25.42 12.19 -18.21
CA ALA A 79 25.75 13.59 -18.37
C ALA A 79 26.17 13.86 -19.82
N ASN A 80 25.61 14.91 -20.42
CA ASN A 80 26.15 15.47 -21.66
C ASN A 80 27.07 16.63 -21.28
N CYS A 81 28.37 16.50 -21.56
CA CYS A 81 29.36 17.52 -21.25
C CYS A 81 29.61 18.38 -22.50
N PRO A 82 29.11 19.63 -22.57
CA PRO A 82 29.41 20.51 -23.68
C PRO A 82 30.87 21.00 -23.61
N GLY A 83 31.71 20.52 -24.54
CA GLY A 83 33.10 20.96 -24.71
C GLY A 83 34.12 19.82 -24.69
N SER A 84 35.32 20.09 -25.22
CA SER A 84 36.45 19.16 -25.04
C SER A 84 36.90 19.20 -23.58
N LEU A 85 36.76 18.08 -22.88
CA LEU A 85 37.37 17.91 -21.56
C LEU A 85 38.87 18.16 -21.73
N ARG A 86 39.39 19.25 -21.15
CA ARG A 86 40.83 19.54 -21.16
C ARG A 86 41.54 18.34 -20.52
N LYS A 87 42.28 17.58 -21.32
CA LYS A 87 43.16 16.52 -20.83
C LYS A 87 44.21 17.20 -19.94
N ALA A 88 44.09 17.04 -18.62
CA ALA A 88 45.10 17.53 -17.70
C ALA A 88 46.46 16.93 -18.10
N PRO A 89 47.57 17.69 -18.03
CA PRO A 89 48.91 17.14 -18.25
C PRO A 89 49.09 15.94 -17.31
N ILE A 90 49.38 14.76 -17.87
CA ILE A 90 49.59 13.56 -17.08
C ILE A 90 50.98 13.71 -16.46
N THR A 91 51.05 14.06 -15.18
CA THR A 91 52.30 13.96 -14.42
C THR A 91 52.64 12.48 -14.26
N SER A 92 53.89 12.11 -14.54
CA SER A 92 54.40 10.74 -14.38
C SER A 92 54.59 10.43 -12.89
N GLY A 93 53.49 10.30 -12.17
CA GLY A 93 53.39 9.88 -10.78
C GLY A 93 52.03 9.22 -10.60
N VAL A 94 52.01 7.89 -10.53
CA VAL A 94 50.79 7.10 -10.31
C VAL A 94 50.35 7.24 -8.87
N ASP A 95 49.76 8.38 -8.54
CA ASP A 95 48.89 8.45 -7.37
C ASP A 95 47.70 7.54 -7.68
N ASN A 96 47.46 6.56 -6.81
CA ASN A 96 46.27 5.70 -6.84
C ASN A 96 45.03 6.54 -6.44
N VAL A 97 44.72 7.56 -7.25
CA VAL A 97 43.54 8.38 -7.06
C VAL A 97 42.35 7.51 -7.41
N THR A 98 41.53 7.22 -6.40
CA THR A 98 40.23 6.57 -6.57
C THR A 98 39.50 7.28 -7.72
N GLY A 99 39.15 6.53 -8.77
CA GLY A 99 38.49 7.11 -9.94
C GLY A 99 37.22 7.88 -9.54
N PRO A 100 36.79 8.87 -10.34
CA PRO A 100 35.68 9.75 -9.99
C PRO A 100 34.44 8.95 -9.56
N ARG A 101 33.90 9.29 -8.39
CA ARG A 101 32.70 8.70 -7.77
C ARG A 101 31.72 9.81 -7.43
N LEU A 102 30.44 9.46 -7.38
CA LEU A 102 29.41 10.34 -6.80
C LEU A 102 29.76 10.66 -5.35
N ALA A 103 29.33 11.84 -4.89
CA ALA A 103 29.38 12.17 -3.47
C ALA A 103 28.50 11.20 -2.67
N ASP A 104 28.92 10.82 -1.47
CA ASP A 104 28.17 9.90 -0.60
C ASP A 104 26.75 10.41 -0.26
N THR A 105 26.56 11.73 -0.26
CA THR A 105 25.23 12.36 -0.14
C THR A 105 24.36 12.03 -1.36
N ALA A 106 24.88 12.21 -2.57
CA ALA A 106 24.16 11.91 -3.81
C ALA A 106 23.80 10.42 -3.94
N GLU A 107 24.69 9.51 -3.52
CA GLU A 107 24.38 8.07 -3.51
C GLU A 107 23.25 7.74 -2.53
N ARG A 108 23.28 8.31 -1.31
CA ARG A 108 22.21 8.12 -0.31
C ARG A 108 20.87 8.70 -0.78
N ASP A 109 20.88 9.93 -1.28
CA ASP A 109 19.68 10.64 -1.73
C ASP A 109 19.01 9.91 -2.90
N TYR A 110 19.81 9.32 -3.81
CA TYR A 110 19.30 8.47 -4.88
C TYR A 110 18.46 7.29 -4.36
N PHE A 111 18.97 6.56 -3.38
CA PHE A 111 18.25 5.40 -2.84
C PHE A 111 17.02 5.82 -2.02
N ILE A 112 17.08 6.92 -1.28
CA ILE A 112 15.92 7.50 -0.59
C ILE A 112 14.84 7.88 -1.60
N LEU A 113 15.23 8.53 -2.70
CA LEU A 113 14.30 8.93 -3.75
C LEU A 113 13.64 7.70 -4.39
N ARG A 114 14.42 6.67 -4.73
CA ARG A 114 13.90 5.43 -5.30
C ARG A 114 12.92 4.74 -4.35
N GLU A 115 13.24 4.67 -3.06
CA GLU A 115 12.35 4.10 -2.04
C GLU A 115 11.00 4.83 -1.98
N ARG A 116 11.02 6.18 -1.90
CA ARG A 116 9.81 7.00 -1.87
C ARG A 116 8.95 6.85 -3.12
N LEU A 117 9.60 6.78 -4.29
CA LEU A 117 8.92 6.63 -5.57
C LEU A 117 8.20 5.28 -5.65
N MET A 118 8.86 4.19 -5.25
CA MET A 118 8.23 2.86 -5.22
C MET A 118 7.07 2.79 -4.24
N ALA A 119 7.19 3.41 -3.06
CA ALA A 119 6.10 3.48 -2.10
C ALA A 119 4.88 4.22 -2.66
N MET A 120 5.09 5.42 -3.20
CA MET A 120 4.00 6.22 -3.79
C MET A 120 3.37 5.50 -4.99
N GLN A 121 4.17 4.83 -5.82
CA GLN A 121 3.65 4.06 -6.94
C GLN A 121 2.75 2.91 -6.47
N LYS A 122 3.17 2.13 -5.47
CA LYS A 122 2.35 1.02 -4.95
C LYS A 122 1.09 1.49 -4.25
N GLN A 123 1.15 2.61 -3.53
CA GLN A 123 -0.03 3.25 -2.96
C GLN A 123 -1.01 3.70 -4.04
N LEU A 124 -0.52 4.29 -5.13
CA LEU A 124 -1.36 4.72 -6.25
C LEU A 124 -2.02 3.53 -6.96
N GLU A 125 -1.23 2.51 -7.29
CA GLU A 125 -1.72 1.28 -7.93
C GLU A 125 -2.80 0.61 -7.07
N GLY A 126 -2.55 0.46 -5.76
CA GLY A 126 -3.51 -0.10 -4.81
C GLY A 126 -4.78 0.72 -4.68
N ALA A 127 -4.67 2.05 -4.58
CA ALA A 127 -5.84 2.92 -4.52
C ALA A 127 -6.68 2.85 -5.81
N GLN A 128 -6.04 2.80 -6.98
CA GLN A 128 -6.73 2.66 -8.26
C GLN A 128 -7.47 1.32 -8.37
N GLU A 129 -6.82 0.22 -7.99
CA GLU A 129 -7.44 -1.11 -8.03
C GLU A 129 -8.59 -1.23 -7.01
N TYR A 130 -8.45 -0.65 -5.82
CA TYR A 130 -9.52 -0.55 -4.84
C TYR A 130 -10.74 0.18 -5.41
N ILE A 131 -10.55 1.37 -6.00
CA ILE A 131 -11.67 2.14 -6.57
C ILE A 131 -12.38 1.35 -7.68
N ARG A 132 -11.62 0.71 -8.57
CA ARG A 132 -12.16 -0.05 -9.70
C ARG A 132 -12.90 -1.31 -9.30
N THR A 133 -12.53 -1.94 -8.18
CA THR A 133 -13.10 -3.23 -7.75
C THR A 133 -14.16 -3.08 -6.66
N GLN A 134 -14.06 -2.04 -5.81
CA GLN A 134 -14.91 -1.88 -4.63
C GLN A 134 -15.88 -0.70 -4.74
N CYS A 135 -15.53 0.37 -5.47
CA CYS A 135 -16.31 1.61 -5.46
C CYS A 135 -17.16 1.83 -6.72
N ILE A 136 -16.67 1.39 -7.88
CA ILE A 136 -17.39 1.49 -9.15
C ILE A 136 -17.90 0.07 -9.46
N PRO A 137 -19.13 -0.28 -9.05
CA PRO A 137 -19.73 -1.57 -9.41
C PRO A 137 -19.99 -1.69 -10.92
#